data_AF-A0A7C6XWL4-F1
#
_entry.id   AF-A0A7C6XWL4-F1
#
_cell.length_a   1.000
_cell.length_b   1.000
_cell.length_c   1.000
_cell.angle_alpha   90.00
_cell.angle_beta   90.00
_cell.angle_gamma   90.00
#
_symmetry.space_group_name_H-M   'P 1'
#
loop_
_entity.id
_entity.type
_entity.pdbx_description
1 polymer ?
#
loop_
_entity_poly.entity_id
_entity_poly.type
_entity_poly.pdbx_seq_one_letter_code
_entity_poly.pdbx_strand_id
1 'polypeptide(L)'
;PVNSADTIGIRPIFSKDKIVSLLADVSSEEIEQDANWNKRFRENMDKVKSGDLTQVGSVIKALTLRDRDRGLSTGERKLLHAAKQIFASELELAAGISYEEAETMVDQAICA
;
A
#
# COMPACT_ATOMS: atom_id res chain seq x y z
N PRO A 1 1.10 -3.30 -32.74
CA PRO A 1 0.72 -2.40 -31.63
C PRO A 1 0.09 -3.21 -30.49
N VAL A 2 0.88 -3.55 -29.48
CA VAL A 2 0.46 -4.42 -28.35
C VAL A 2 -0.15 -3.56 -27.24
N ASN A 3 -1.35 -3.05 -27.47
CA ASN A 3 -2.15 -2.45 -26.42
C ASN A 3 -3.35 -3.35 -26.19
N SER A 4 -3.66 -3.58 -24.90
CA SER A 4 -4.84 -4.29 -24.39
C SER A 4 -4.63 -5.80 -24.16
N ALA A 5 -3.91 -6.13 -23.09
CA ALA A 5 -3.88 -7.48 -22.49
C ALA A 5 -4.32 -7.50 -21.01
N ASP A 6 -5.00 -6.47 -20.52
CA ASP A 6 -5.45 -6.39 -19.12
C ASP A 6 -6.97 -6.53 -19.03
N THR A 7 -7.49 -7.73 -19.30
CA THR A 7 -8.92 -8.06 -19.10
C THR A 7 -9.08 -9.47 -18.52
N ILE A 8 -8.18 -9.88 -17.63
CA ILE A 8 -8.31 -11.16 -16.94
C ILE A 8 -8.18 -10.90 -15.46
N GLY A 9 -9.33 -10.93 -14.78
CA GLY A 9 -9.48 -10.92 -13.32
C GLY A 9 -9.00 -12.21 -12.65
N ILE A 10 -7.82 -12.68 -13.06
CA ILE A 10 -6.98 -13.55 -12.24
C ILE A 10 -5.98 -12.57 -11.65
N ARG A 11 -5.93 -12.38 -10.32
CA ARG A 11 -4.89 -11.57 -9.68
C ARG A 11 -3.53 -12.04 -10.25
N PRO A 12 -2.88 -11.27 -11.14
CA PRO A 12 -1.56 -11.65 -11.58
C PRO A 12 -0.68 -11.44 -10.36
N ILE A 13 0.01 -12.49 -9.94
CA ILE A 13 0.98 -12.42 -8.84
C ILE A 13 1.90 -11.23 -9.16
N PHE A 14 1.88 -10.21 -8.31
CA PHE A 14 2.53 -8.94 -8.62
C PHE A 14 4.05 -9.14 -8.54
N SER A 15 4.75 -9.29 -9.67
CA SER A 15 6.21 -9.39 -9.66
C SER A 15 6.85 -8.21 -8.93
N LYS A 16 8.04 -8.41 -8.37
CA LYS A 16 8.81 -7.39 -7.64
C LYS A 16 8.83 -6.03 -8.36
N ASP A 17 9.05 -6.02 -9.68
CA ASP A 17 9.02 -4.81 -10.51
C ASP A 17 7.68 -4.07 -10.48
N LYS A 18 6.55 -4.79 -10.52
CA LYS A 18 5.22 -4.16 -10.41
C LYS A 18 5.03 -3.53 -9.04
N ILE A 19 5.51 -4.16 -7.98
CA ILE A 19 5.40 -3.63 -6.61
C ILE A 19 6.25 -2.37 -6.46
N VAL A 20 7.46 -2.36 -7.02
CA VAL A 20 8.32 -1.17 -7.06
C VAL A 20 7.68 -0.04 -7.86
N SER A 21 7.12 -0.32 -9.05
CA SER A 21 6.40 0.70 -9.84
C SER A 21 5.19 1.25 -9.09
N LEU A 22 4.44 0.37 -8.42
CA LEU A 22 3.26 0.76 -7.64
C LEU A 22 3.66 1.60 -6.41
N LEU A 23 4.76 1.26 -5.75
CA LEU A 23 5.34 2.09 -4.68
C LEU A 23 5.83 3.44 -5.22
N ALA A 24 6.38 3.50 -6.43
CA ALA A 24 6.80 4.74 -7.07
C ALA A 24 5.61 5.62 -7.49
N ASP A 25 4.54 5.02 -8.02
CA ASP A 25 3.27 5.69 -8.30
C ASP A 25 2.67 6.25 -7.01
N VAL A 26 2.60 5.41 -5.97
CA VAL A 26 2.13 5.82 -4.64
C VAL A 26 3.02 6.92 -4.08
N SER A 27 4.35 6.87 -4.23
CA SER A 27 5.28 7.91 -3.78
C SER A 27 5.10 9.24 -4.55
N SER A 28 4.79 9.18 -5.84
CA SER A 28 4.50 10.36 -6.67
C SER A 28 3.09 10.94 -6.44
N GLU A 29 2.16 10.13 -5.92
CA GLU A 29 0.79 10.57 -5.64
C GLU A 29 0.77 11.60 -4.50
N GLU A 30 0.37 12.84 -4.81
CA GLU A 30 0.14 13.86 -3.80
C GLU A 30 -1.05 13.45 -2.94
N ILE A 31 -0.77 13.09 -1.69
CA ILE A 31 -1.82 12.75 -0.73
C ILE A 31 -2.43 14.07 -0.27
N GLU A 32 -3.59 14.43 -0.83
CA GLU A 32 -4.37 15.57 -0.35
C GLU A 32 -4.66 15.40 1.14
N GLN A 33 -4.16 16.37 1.92
CA GLN A 33 -4.39 16.51 3.35
C GLN A 33 -5.79 17.09 3.56
N ASP A 34 -6.80 16.33 3.13
CA ASP A 34 -8.18 16.77 3.23
C ASP A 34 -8.61 16.87 4.70
N ALA A 35 -9.44 17.87 5.02
CA ALA A 35 -9.83 18.22 6.38
C ALA A 35 -10.64 17.12 7.09
N ASN A 36 -11.17 16.14 6.34
CA ASN A 36 -12.03 15.08 6.87
C ASN A 36 -11.31 13.72 7.01
N TRP A 37 -10.36 13.67 7.93
CA TRP A 37 -9.60 12.46 8.25
C TRP A 37 -10.47 11.24 8.60
N ASN A 38 -11.58 11.45 9.31
CA ASN A 38 -12.49 10.36 9.69
C ASN A 38 -13.12 9.65 8.49
N LYS A 39 -13.40 10.39 7.42
CA LYS A 39 -13.92 9.82 6.18
C LYS A 39 -12.83 9.02 5.46
N ARG A 40 -11.62 9.57 5.33
CA ARG A 40 -10.47 8.86 4.73
C ARG A 40 -10.09 7.61 5.49
N PHE A 41 -10.10 7.61 6.82
CA PHE A 41 -9.83 6.40 7.59
C PHE A 41 -10.80 5.27 7.27
N ARG A 42 -12.10 5.60 7.11
CA ARG A 42 -13.13 4.65 6.70
C ARG A 42 -12.88 4.11 5.29
N GLU A 43 -12.59 4.99 4.34
CA GLU A 43 -12.26 4.61 2.97
C GLU A 43 -10.99 3.75 2.90
N ASN A 44 -9.96 4.10 3.67
CA ASN A 44 -8.72 3.34 3.78
C ASN A 44 -8.98 1.93 4.36
N MET A 45 -9.88 1.81 5.33
CA MET A 45 -10.29 0.52 5.86
C MET A 45 -10.99 -0.34 4.80
N ASP A 46 -11.87 0.23 3.99
CA ASP A 46 -12.55 -0.51 2.92
C ASP A 46 -11.57 -0.90 1.80
N LYS A 47 -10.61 -0.04 1.46
CA LYS A 47 -9.51 -0.33 0.52
C LYS A 47 -8.66 -1.51 0.97
N VAL A 48 -8.26 -1.54 2.24
CA VAL A 48 -7.49 -2.65 2.83
C VAL A 48 -8.30 -3.94 2.80
N LYS A 49 -9.61 -3.88 3.09
CA LYS A 49 -10.51 -5.04 2.98
C LYS A 49 -10.70 -5.54 1.55
N SER A 50 -10.67 -4.64 0.56
CA SER A 50 -10.71 -5.01 -0.86
C SER A 50 -9.47 -5.81 -1.27
N GLY A 51 -8.34 -5.61 -0.57
CA GLY A 51 -7.09 -6.31 -0.82
C GLY A 51 -6.47 -5.98 -2.18
N ASP A 52 -6.77 -4.79 -2.71
CA ASP A 52 -6.13 -4.27 -3.92
C ASP A 52 -4.79 -3.64 -3.54
N LEU A 53 -3.66 -4.20 -4.01
CA LEU A 53 -2.32 -3.71 -3.64
C LEU A 53 -2.14 -2.22 -3.90
N THR A 54 -2.70 -1.70 -4.99
CA THR A 54 -2.59 -0.28 -5.37
C THR A 54 -3.20 0.59 -4.29
N GLN A 55 -4.41 0.21 -3.87
CA GLN A 55 -5.13 0.91 -2.82
C GLN A 55 -4.46 0.72 -1.46
N VAL A 56 -4.04 -0.51 -1.14
CA VAL A 56 -3.32 -0.84 0.10
C VAL A 56 -2.03 -0.02 0.21
N GLY A 57 -1.26 0.11 -0.87
CA GLY A 57 -0.05 0.94 -0.91
C GLY A 57 -0.34 2.41 -0.61
N SER A 58 -1.36 2.99 -1.24
CA SER A 58 -1.80 4.37 -0.96
C SER A 58 -2.25 4.55 0.50
N VAL A 59 -2.88 3.53 1.11
CA VAL A 59 -3.23 3.53 2.55
C VAL A 59 -1.99 3.50 3.44
N ILE A 60 -1.01 2.63 3.14
CA ILE A 60 0.25 2.57 3.91
C ILE A 60 0.93 3.94 3.86
N LYS A 61 1.10 4.54 2.67
CA LYS A 61 1.69 5.89 2.54
C LYS A 61 0.93 6.94 3.33
N ALA A 62 -0.41 6.97 3.21
CA ALA A 62 -1.23 7.94 3.93
C ALA A 62 -1.07 7.83 5.45
N LEU A 63 -1.04 6.60 5.97
CA LEU A 63 -0.87 6.33 7.40
C LEU A 63 0.56 6.63 7.87
N THR A 64 1.59 6.26 7.10
CA THR A 64 3.00 6.54 7.42
C THR A 64 3.28 8.04 7.44
N LEU A 65 2.79 8.80 6.45
CA LEU A 65 2.91 10.26 6.46
C LEU A 65 2.22 10.89 7.66
N ARG A 66 1.05 10.37 8.04
CA ARG A 66 0.34 10.88 9.22
C ARG A 66 1.02 10.49 10.53
N ASP A 67 1.61 9.30 10.60
CA ASP A 67 2.40 8.88 11.77
C ASP A 67 3.55 9.87 12.01
N ARG A 68 4.21 10.31 10.93
CA ARG A 68 5.29 11.30 11.00
C ARG A 68 4.80 12.70 11.40
N ASP A 69 3.60 13.11 10.99
CA ASP A 69 3.07 14.45 11.26
C ASP A 69 2.42 14.59 12.64
N ARG A 70 1.51 13.66 13.00
CA ARG A 70 0.70 13.72 14.23
C ARG A 70 0.73 12.44 15.07
N GLY A 71 1.33 11.37 14.57
CA GLY A 71 1.28 10.04 15.18
C GLY A 71 -0.02 9.28 14.89
N LEU A 72 0.06 7.95 14.89
CA LEU A 72 -1.08 7.06 14.71
C LEU A 72 -1.77 6.70 16.04
N SER A 73 -3.10 6.69 16.00
CA SER A 73 -3.96 6.09 17.03
C SER A 73 -3.89 4.56 16.95
N THR A 74 -4.33 3.88 18.02
CA THR A 74 -4.34 2.40 18.09
C THR A 74 -5.08 1.73 16.92
N GLY A 75 -6.19 2.33 16.45
CA GLY A 75 -6.96 1.80 15.31
C GLY A 75 -6.23 1.97 13.97
N GLU A 76 -5.57 3.10 13.77
CA GLU A 76 -4.82 3.43 12.56
C GLU A 76 -3.55 2.58 12.46
N ARG A 77 -2.87 2.36 13.60
CA ARG A 77 -1.73 1.43 13.67
C ARG A 77 -2.13 0.01 13.30
N LYS A 78 -3.29 -0.46 13.76
CA LYS A 78 -3.83 -1.77 13.36
C LYS A 78 -4.12 -1.84 11.86
N LEU A 79 -4.67 -0.76 11.30
CA LEU A 79 -4.96 -0.69 9.87
C LEU A 79 -3.67 -0.71 9.03
N LEU A 80 -2.65 0.06 9.44
CA LEU A 80 -1.34 0.05 8.82
C LEU A 80 -0.71 -1.35 8.86
N HIS A 81 -0.79 -2.03 10.00
CA HIS A 81 -0.26 -3.38 10.13
C HIS A 81 -1.01 -4.38 9.24
N ALA A 82 -2.34 -4.33 9.19
CA ALA A 82 -3.12 -5.18 8.29
C ALA A 82 -2.79 -4.93 6.81
N ALA A 83 -2.60 -3.67 6.42
CA ALA A 83 -2.16 -3.28 5.09
C ALA A 83 -0.77 -3.84 4.76
N LYS A 84 0.20 -3.68 5.68
CA LYS A 84 1.56 -4.23 5.56
C LYS A 84 1.55 -5.75 5.47
N GLN A 85 0.70 -6.45 6.22
CA GLN A 85 0.56 -7.91 6.14
C GLN A 85 0.08 -8.38 4.77
N ILE A 86 -0.95 -7.74 4.20
CA ILE A 86 -1.42 -8.07 2.84
C ILE A 86 -0.31 -7.86 1.82
N PHE A 87 0.42 -6.75 1.95
CA PHE A 87 1.52 -6.41 1.05
C PHE A 87 2.69 -7.40 1.15
N ALA A 88 3.03 -7.81 2.37
CA ALA A 88 4.08 -8.78 2.65
C ALA A 88 3.73 -10.18 2.14
N SER A 89 2.48 -10.63 2.29
CA SER A 89 2.04 -11.91 1.72
C SER A 89 2.15 -11.95 0.19
N GLU A 90 1.90 -10.83 -0.48
CA GLU A 90 2.05 -10.72 -1.94
C GLU A 90 3.52 -10.65 -2.36
N LEU A 91 4.37 -9.98 -1.57
CA LEU A 91 5.82 -9.96 -1.77
C LEU A 91 6.47 -11.33 -1.54
N GLU A 92 6.01 -12.08 -0.54
CA GLU A 92 6.42 -13.47 -0.31
C GLU A 92 6.05 -14.34 -1.50
N LEU A 93 4.82 -14.23 -2.03
CA LEU A 93 4.38 -14.97 -3.20
C LEU A 93 5.13 -14.57 -4.50
N ALA A 94 5.47 -13.29 -4.64
CA ALA A 94 6.07 -12.77 -5.85
C ALA A 94 7.60 -12.90 -5.93
N ALA A 95 8.27 -12.69 -4.80
CA ALA A 95 9.73 -12.58 -4.72
C ALA A 95 10.34 -13.54 -3.70
N GLY A 96 9.54 -14.27 -2.91
CA GLY A 96 10.03 -15.14 -1.84
C GLY A 96 10.72 -14.39 -0.70
N ILE A 97 10.44 -13.10 -0.55
CA ILE A 97 11.07 -12.27 0.49
C ILE A 97 10.27 -12.31 1.80
N SER A 98 10.96 -12.13 2.92
CA SER A 98 10.33 -12.20 4.25
C SER A 98 9.53 -10.93 4.57
N TYR A 99 8.59 -11.03 5.52
CA TYR A 99 7.79 -9.89 5.99
C TYR A 99 8.63 -8.66 6.37
N GLU A 100 9.77 -8.86 7.05
CA GLU A 100 10.67 -7.77 7.45
C GLU A 100 11.31 -7.05 6.25
N GLU A 101 11.68 -7.79 5.21
CA GLU A 101 12.25 -7.22 3.98
C GLU A 101 11.19 -6.43 3.21
N ALA A 102 9.98 -6.99 3.13
CA ALA A 102 8.82 -6.34 2.53
C ALA A 102 8.50 -5.02 3.24
N GLU A 103 8.46 -5.03 4.57
CA GLU A 103 8.24 -3.84 5.37
C GLU A 103 9.35 -2.79 5.15
N THR A 104 10.60 -3.23 5.11
CA THR A 104 11.75 -2.35 4.86
C THR A 104 11.68 -1.69 3.47
N MET A 105 11.33 -2.45 2.43
CA MET A 105 11.18 -1.92 1.06
C MET A 105 10.08 -0.86 0.99
N VAL A 106 8.95 -1.13 1.64
CA VAL A 106 7.80 -0.22 1.66
C VAL A 106 8.13 1.05 2.44
N ASP A 107 8.74 0.92 3.62
CA ASP A 107 9.14 2.08 4.43
C ASP A 107 10.22 2.91 3.72
N GLN A 108 11.16 2.29 3.00
CA GLN A 108 12.14 2.99 2.17
C GLN A 108 11.49 3.75 1.02
N ALA A 109 10.54 3.15 0.30
CA ALA A 109 9.88 3.79 -0.82
C ALA A 109 8.96 4.96 -0.41
N ILE A 110 8.43 4.93 0.81
CA ILE A 110 7.58 5.99 1.36
C ILE A 110 8.40 7.10 2.03
N CYS A 111 9.57 6.78 2.60
CA CYS A 111 10.45 7.76 3.24
C CYS A 111 11.41 8.47 2.26
N ALA A 112 11.60 7.95 1.05
CA ALA A 112 12.41 8.54 0.00
C ALA A 112 11.71 9.72 -0.69
#